data_AF-A0A2P9HEZ8-F1
#
_entry.id   AF-A0A2P9HEZ8-F1
#
_cell.length_a   1.000
_cell.length_b   1.000
_cell.length_c   1.000
_cell.angle_alpha   90.00
_cell.angle_beta   90.00
_cell.angle_gamma   90.00
#
_symmetry.space_group_name_H-M   'P 1'
#
loop_
_entity.id
_entity.type
_entity.pdbx_description
1 polymer ?
#
loop_
_entity_poly.entity_id
_entity_poly.type
_entity_poly.pdbx_seq_one_letter_code
_entity_poly.pdbx_strand_id
1 'polypeptide(L)'
;MSAPENCPGNGNQSTDFLDFTVREVSFEKGKSRKITRPVPIEAPVAFEICGFGYAVMMATPTDLEDFALGFLLSERLVSRKD
;
A
#
# COMPACT_ATOMS: atom_id res chain seq x y z
N MET A 1 14.85 -29.91 -5.12
CA MET A 1 14.20 -29.22 -3.98
C MET A 1 15.28 -28.43 -3.26
N SER A 2 15.57 -27.21 -3.72
CA SER A 2 16.51 -26.28 -3.07
C SER A 2 16.05 -24.87 -3.42
N ALA A 3 15.69 -24.09 -2.42
CA ALA A 3 15.29 -22.69 -2.57
C ALA A 3 16.47 -21.84 -3.02
N PRO A 4 16.29 -20.80 -3.85
CA PRO A 4 17.28 -19.74 -3.94
C PRO A 4 17.14 -18.83 -2.73
N GLU A 5 18.21 -18.78 -1.94
CA GLU A 5 18.45 -17.81 -0.88
C GLU A 5 18.25 -16.39 -1.42
N ASN A 6 17.30 -15.64 -0.87
CA ASN A 6 17.25 -14.20 -1.10
C ASN A 6 18.06 -13.53 0.00
N CYS A 7 19.21 -12.98 -0.39
CA CYS A 7 20.12 -12.23 0.48
C CYS A 7 19.43 -10.99 1.08
N PRO A 8 19.78 -10.59 2.32
CA PRO A 8 19.25 -9.38 2.94
C PRO A 8 19.96 -8.14 2.33
N GLY A 9 19.22 -7.37 1.53
CA GLY A 9 19.66 -6.09 0.98
C GLY A 9 19.34 -4.92 1.93
N ASN A 10 20.34 -4.07 2.16
CA ASN A 10 20.32 -2.97 3.12
C ASN A 10 19.62 -1.70 2.56
N GLY A 11 19.10 -0.88 3.49
CA GLY A 11 19.04 0.59 3.40
C GLY A 11 18.13 1.18 2.33
N ASN A 12 17.03 1.81 2.76
CA ASN A 12 15.94 2.37 1.94
C ASN A 12 15.12 1.25 1.24
N GLN A 13 14.16 0.69 1.99
CA GLN A 13 13.07 -0.10 1.42
C GLN A 13 11.85 0.82 1.48
N SER A 14 11.42 1.39 0.36
CA SER A 14 10.10 2.04 0.30
C SER A 14 9.06 0.97 0.64
N THR A 15 8.47 1.05 1.83
CA THR A 15 7.51 0.07 2.36
C THR A 15 6.17 0.06 1.63
N ASP A 16 6.09 0.74 0.49
CA ASP A 16 4.84 1.07 -0.19
C ASP A 16 4.52 0.05 -1.27
N PHE A 17 5.53 -0.72 -1.69
CA PHE A 17 5.44 -1.74 -2.72
C PHE A 17 6.12 -3.04 -2.27
N LEU A 18 5.51 -4.15 -2.65
CA LEU A 18 6.04 -5.50 -2.48
C LEU A 18 6.31 -6.11 -3.86
N ASP A 19 7.49 -6.69 -4.04
CA ASP A 19 7.83 -7.40 -5.27
C ASP A 19 7.20 -8.79 -5.30
N PHE A 20 6.32 -9.02 -6.27
CA PHE A 20 5.70 -10.32 -6.51
C PHE A 20 6.16 -10.91 -7.83
N THR A 21 6.47 -12.20 -7.82
CA THR A 21 6.61 -12.97 -9.06
C THR A 21 5.22 -13.28 -9.60
N VAL A 22 4.86 -12.65 -10.71
CA VAL A 22 3.57 -12.84 -11.39
C VAL A 22 3.77 -13.52 -12.74
N ARG A 23 2.71 -14.11 -13.28
CA ARG A 23 2.70 -14.66 -14.63
C ARG A 23 2.07 -13.64 -15.57
N GLU A 24 2.88 -13.04 -16.44
CA GLU A 24 2.42 -12.24 -17.57
C GLU A 24 1.85 -13.19 -18.64
N VAL A 25 0.66 -12.89 -19.16
CA VAL A 25 -0.02 -13.68 -20.20
C VAL A 25 -0.30 -12.79 -21.41
N SER A 26 0.21 -13.18 -22.59
CA SER A 26 -0.04 -12.48 -23.84
C SER A 26 -1.31 -13.02 -24.52
N PHE A 27 -2.25 -12.14 -24.86
CA PHE A 27 -3.52 -12.53 -25.50
C PHE A 27 -3.36 -13.10 -26.91
N GLU A 28 -2.34 -12.68 -27.67
CA GLU A 28 -2.24 -13.03 -29.09
C GLU A 28 -1.71 -14.44 -29.39
N LYS A 29 -1.07 -15.14 -28.45
CA LYS A 29 -0.46 -16.48 -28.71
C LYS A 29 -0.47 -17.45 -27.53
N GLY A 30 -1.21 -17.18 -26.45
CA GLY A 30 -1.21 -18.02 -25.25
C GLY A 30 0.17 -18.17 -24.59
N LYS A 31 1.12 -17.29 -24.93
CA LYS A 31 2.46 -17.28 -24.34
C LYS A 31 2.35 -16.68 -22.95
N SER A 32 3.03 -17.30 -21.99
CA SER A 32 3.15 -16.74 -20.65
C SER A 32 4.59 -16.77 -20.17
N ARG A 33 4.97 -15.73 -19.42
CA ARG A 33 6.31 -15.58 -18.85
C ARG A 33 6.21 -15.16 -17.39
N LYS A 34 7.12 -15.64 -16.56
CA LYS A 34 7.26 -15.15 -15.18
C LYS A 34 8.01 -13.83 -15.18
N ILE A 35 7.46 -12.83 -14.52
CA ILE A 35 8.07 -11.52 -14.34
C ILE A 35 7.98 -11.14 -12.86
N THR A 36 8.90 -10.30 -12.39
CA THR A 36 8.77 -9.61 -11.10
C THR A 36 8.01 -8.30 -11.34
N ARG A 37 7.00 -8.04 -10.53
CA ARG A 37 6.23 -6.80 -10.59
C ARG A 37 6.04 -6.22 -9.19
N PRO A 38 6.32 -4.93 -8.97
CA PRO A 38 5.97 -4.26 -7.73
C PRO A 38 4.45 -4.12 -7.62
N VAL A 39 3.91 -4.39 -6.43
CA VAL A 39 2.49 -4.28 -6.09
C VAL A 39 2.35 -3.34 -4.90
N PRO A 40 1.49 -2.30 -4.98
CA PRO A 40 1.29 -1.39 -3.88
C PRO A 40 0.69 -2.11 -2.67
N ILE A 41 1.11 -1.71 -1.47
CA ILE A 41 0.52 -2.18 -0.21
C ILE A 41 -0.81 -1.46 0.01
N GLU A 42 -1.82 -2.22 0.42
CA GLU A 42 -3.12 -1.71 0.82
C GLU A 42 -3.46 -2.31 2.20
N ALA A 43 -3.59 -1.46 3.20
CA ALA A 43 -3.82 -1.85 4.60
C ALA A 43 -5.02 -1.09 5.19
N PRO A 44 -5.75 -1.69 6.14
CA PRO A 44 -6.83 -1.00 6.85
C PRO A 44 -6.25 0.04 7.82
N VAL A 45 -6.70 1.29 7.69
CA VAL A 45 -6.33 2.43 8.54
C VAL A 45 -7.59 2.92 9.26
N ALA A 46 -7.56 2.87 10.59
CA ALA A 46 -8.66 3.32 11.44
C ALA A 46 -8.54 4.81 11.78
N PHE A 47 -9.67 5.51 11.70
CA PHE A 47 -9.84 6.90 12.12
C PHE A 47 -10.51 6.94 13.48
N GLU A 48 -9.78 7.36 14.49
CA GLU A 48 -10.30 7.52 15.85
C GLU A 48 -10.35 9.00 16.23
N ILE A 49 -11.55 9.50 16.53
CA ILE A 49 -11.79 10.89 16.88
C ILE A 49 -12.29 10.93 18.31
N CYS A 50 -11.55 11.61 19.20
CA CYS A 50 -11.88 11.68 20.63
C CYS A 50 -12.04 10.28 21.30
N GLY A 51 -11.34 9.27 20.79
CA GLY A 51 -11.44 7.89 21.29
C GLY A 51 -12.59 7.07 20.73
N PHE A 52 -13.30 7.56 19.70
CA PHE A 52 -14.35 6.82 19.00
C PHE A 52 -13.92 6.45 17.59
N GLY A 53 -14.12 5.17 17.21
CA GLY A 53 -13.87 4.70 15.85
C GLY A 53 -14.88 5.30 14.87
N TYR A 54 -14.43 6.24 14.05
CA TYR A 54 -15.25 6.95 13.06
C TYR A 54 -15.36 6.18 11.75
N ALA A 55 -14.23 5.72 11.22
CA ALA A 55 -14.16 5.00 9.95
C ALA A 55 -12.92 4.11 9.86
N VAL A 56 -12.93 3.17 8.90
CA VAL A 56 -11.74 2.41 8.47
C VAL A 56 -11.64 2.54 6.97
N MET A 57 -10.47 2.93 6.47
CA MET A 57 -10.19 3.05 5.04
C MET A 57 -9.04 2.13 4.63
N MET A 58 -9.13 1.57 3.42
CA MET A 58 -7.99 0.88 2.82
C MET A 58 -7.05 1.91 2.20
N ALA A 59 -5.79 1.92 2.63
CA ALA A 59 -4.80 2.88 2.16
C ALA A 59 -3.39 2.29 2.20
N THR A 60 -2.47 2.88 1.46
CA THR A 60 -1.04 2.66 1.67
C THR A 60 -0.68 3.21 3.07
N PRO A 61 0.01 2.45 3.94
CA PRO A 61 0.27 2.86 5.33
C PRO A 61 1.43 3.86 5.45
N THR A 62 1.40 4.91 4.61
CA THR A 62 2.37 6.00 4.57
C THR A 62 1.65 7.34 4.56
N ASP A 63 2.37 8.42 4.89
CA ASP A 63 1.85 9.80 4.87
C ASP A 63 0.51 9.96 5.64
N LEU A 64 0.35 9.19 6.73
CA LEU A 64 -0.91 9.05 7.46
C LEU A 64 -1.40 10.37 8.06
N GLU A 65 -0.50 11.30 8.41
CA GLU A 65 -0.88 12.63 8.92
C GLU A 65 -1.57 13.48 7.84
N ASP A 66 -1.02 13.50 6.63
CA ASP A 66 -1.59 14.23 5.50
C ASP A 66 -2.88 13.55 5.01
N PHE A 67 -2.90 12.21 5.00
CA PHE A 67 -4.13 11.46 4.74
C PHE A 67 -5.21 11.76 5.78
N ALA A 68 -4.83 11.82 7.05
CA ALA A 68 -5.77 12.11 8.13
C ALA A 68 -6.34 13.52 8.02
N LEU A 69 -5.48 14.52 7.83
CA LEU A 69 -5.92 15.90 7.64
C LEU A 69 -6.83 16.04 6.41
N GLY A 70 -6.45 15.45 5.29
CA GLY A 70 -7.25 15.46 4.06
C GLY A 70 -8.64 14.87 4.29
N PHE A 71 -8.71 13.71 4.95
CA PHE A 71 -9.97 13.09 5.33
C PHE A 71 -10.83 13.98 6.23
N LEU A 72 -10.25 14.56 7.28
CA LEU A 72 -10.98 15.43 8.21
C LEU A 72 -11.54 16.68 7.51
N LEU A 73 -10.80 17.26 6.57
CA LEU A 73 -11.26 18.39 5.75
C LEU A 73 -12.37 17.98 4.77
N SER A 74 -12.23 16.83 4.10
CA SER A 74 -13.22 16.30 3.16
C SER A 74 -14.56 15.96 3.83
N GLU A 75 -14.51 15.40 5.04
CA GLU A 75 -15.68 15.10 5.88
C GLU A 75 -16.22 16.32 6.64
N ARG A 76 -15.59 17.50 6.48
CA ARG A 76 -15.93 18.76 7.18
C ARG A 76 -15.91 18.64 8.70
N LEU A 77 -15.10 17.73 9.22
CA LEU A 77 -14.85 17.57 10.65
C LEU A 77 -13.97 18.70 11.19
N VAL A 78 -13.13 19.28 10.32
CA VAL A 78 -12.35 20.50 10.59
C VAL A 78 -12.48 21.48 9.42
N SER A 79 -12.26 22.77 9.69
CA SER A 79 -12.40 23.85 8.68
C SER A 79 -11.07 24.40 8.15
N ARG A 80 -9.98 24.26 8.92
CA ARG A 80 -8.62 24.73 8.59
C ARG A 80 -7.61 23.86 9.40
N LYS A 81 -6.34 23.82 8.96
CA LYS A 81 -5.24 22.98 9.52
C LYS A 81 -4.60 23.56 10.81
N ASP A 82 -4.95 24.77 11.18
CA ASP A 82 -4.29 25.63 12.17
C ASP A 82 -4.51 25.31 13.64
#